data_AF-A0A0Q8EJR4-F1
#
_entry.id   AF-A0A0Q8EJR4-F1
#
_cell.length_a   1.000
_cell.length_b   1.000
_cell.length_c   1.000
_cell.angle_alpha   90.00
_cell.angle_beta   90.00
_cell.angle_gamma   90.00
#
_symmetry.space_group_name_H-M   'P 1'
#
loop_
_entity.id
_entity.type
_entity.pdbx_description
1 polymer ?
#
loop_
_entity_poly.entity_id
_entity_poly.type
_entity_poly.pdbx_seq_one_letter_code
_entity_poly.pdbx_strand_id
1 'polypeptide(L)'
;MKPPLLGPTTLLLSLLTGLVLVRSDTPRSVPHTAARVAAASHVAATGEAPSLRRARMDRTAAPAATTATSSLADPFAPVYIVTSRETYQGIRGMARNAVARRDSTGMPVLISETRADRLGEISRYVHVNEHRCGGYFAFPSRAQAEAFVSEGRAKDAMAKTLLAAYTLDNQDTVNRWLPQVQEQRIYDTINHLSSYRNRYFASTHGRTSAEWIRTHWQSLAAGRDDVTTELFTACSNCSTQPSVILTIRGWDLPDEVVVLGAHLDSINGSNYNDLNQLAPGADDDASGIATLTETLRIALSDGWRPRRTVKFMGYAAEEVGLRGSNAIAQSFRASGVNVVSVLQVDMTNYKSGAVTDMKLITDYSNTALKNFFITLFDTYLAPMGLTRSNSACGYACSDHASWTNAGYPAAMMFEAGGPNGSFPYIHTTQDTLATMGESAQHSVKFTQFALAYLGETAKTRGRVTGGPAQVHTAQ
;
A
#
# COMPACT_ATOMS: atom_id res chain seq x y z
N MET A 1 30.71 -18.34 -66.83
CA MET A 1 30.43 -18.28 -65.38
C MET A 1 29.73 -16.95 -65.09
N LYS A 2 28.55 -17.00 -64.46
CA LYS A 2 27.71 -15.85 -64.09
C LYS A 2 28.28 -15.08 -62.89
N PRO A 3 27.95 -13.79 -62.77
CA PRO A 3 27.47 -13.22 -61.50
C PRO A 3 26.05 -12.62 -61.65
N PRO A 4 25.22 -12.54 -60.59
CA PRO A 4 23.95 -11.79 -60.60
C PRO A 4 24.19 -10.35 -60.10
N LEU A 5 23.75 -9.27 -60.75
CA LEU A 5 22.40 -8.76 -61.09
C LEU A 5 21.59 -8.25 -59.88
N LEU A 6 21.72 -6.94 -59.66
CA LEU A 6 20.78 -6.04 -58.97
C LEU A 6 19.57 -5.77 -59.89
N GLY A 7 18.35 -5.87 -59.35
CA GLY A 7 17.10 -5.53 -60.05
C GLY A 7 16.48 -4.23 -59.51
N PRO A 8 15.83 -3.41 -60.37
CA PRO A 8 15.26 -2.13 -59.96
C PRO A 8 13.78 -2.21 -59.56
N THR A 9 13.41 -1.14 -58.87
CA THR A 9 12.13 -0.67 -58.34
C THR A 9 11.01 -0.63 -59.39
N THR A 10 9.82 -1.14 -59.03
CA THR A 10 8.56 -0.83 -59.71
C THR A 10 7.50 -0.48 -58.67
N LEU A 11 7.03 0.77 -58.76
CA LEU A 11 5.90 1.36 -58.03
C LEU A 11 4.61 0.87 -58.70
N LEU A 12 3.66 0.26 -57.96
CA LEU A 12 2.31 0.04 -58.46
C LEU A 12 1.26 0.49 -57.44
N LEU A 13 0.55 1.55 -57.83
CA LEU A 13 -0.64 2.12 -57.22
C LEU A 13 -1.82 1.17 -57.46
N SER A 14 -2.55 0.78 -56.42
CA SER A 14 -3.89 0.19 -56.57
C SER A 14 -4.84 0.76 -55.54
N LEU A 15 -5.79 1.55 -56.04
CA LEU A 15 -6.99 2.00 -55.33
C LEU A 15 -7.89 0.79 -55.05
N LEU A 16 -8.35 0.66 -53.82
CA LEU A 16 -9.54 -0.12 -53.48
C LEU A 16 -10.45 0.72 -52.59
N THR A 17 -11.45 1.31 -53.23
CA THR A 17 -12.66 1.84 -52.63
C THR A 17 -13.49 0.70 -52.04
N GLY A 18 -13.59 0.65 -50.71
CA GLY A 18 -14.53 -0.20 -49.97
C GLY A 18 -15.38 0.67 -49.05
N LEU A 19 -16.52 1.12 -49.56
CA LEU A 19 -17.54 1.89 -48.86
C LEU A 19 -18.31 0.96 -47.92
N VAL A 20 -18.05 1.00 -46.62
CA VAL A 20 -18.89 0.32 -45.61
C VAL A 20 -19.91 1.33 -45.08
N LEU A 21 -21.19 1.04 -45.34
CA LEU A 21 -22.33 1.76 -44.80
C LEU A 21 -22.33 1.70 -43.27
N VAL A 22 -22.21 2.86 -42.64
CA VAL A 22 -22.60 3.07 -41.24
C VAL A 22 -24.11 3.28 -41.21
N ARG A 23 -24.87 2.28 -40.76
CA ARG A 23 -26.26 2.45 -40.35
C ARG A 23 -26.27 2.86 -38.88
N SER A 24 -26.69 4.10 -38.64
CA SER A 24 -26.99 4.67 -37.34
C SER A 24 -28.41 4.26 -36.93
N ASP A 25 -28.53 3.25 -36.07
CA ASP A 25 -29.80 2.98 -35.38
C ASP A 25 -29.81 3.73 -34.04
N THR A 26 -30.77 4.63 -33.98
CA THR A 26 -31.15 5.47 -32.85
C THR A 26 -31.76 4.64 -31.71
N PRO A 27 -31.44 4.91 -30.43
CA PRO A 27 -32.16 4.31 -29.32
C PRO A 27 -33.52 5.00 -29.12
N ARG A 28 -34.57 4.17 -29.10
CA ARG A 28 -35.95 4.52 -28.75
C ARG A 28 -36.01 5.20 -27.38
N SER A 29 -36.61 6.40 -27.38
CA SER A 29 -37.05 7.16 -26.22
C SER A 29 -38.12 6.41 -25.40
N VAL A 30 -37.87 6.22 -24.11
CA VAL A 30 -38.87 5.84 -23.10
C VAL A 30 -39.37 7.13 -22.44
N PRO A 31 -40.69 7.34 -22.26
CA PRO A 31 -41.22 8.60 -21.75
C PRO A 31 -41.05 8.70 -20.23
N HIS A 32 -40.54 9.86 -19.80
CA HIS A 32 -40.62 10.34 -18.41
C HIS A 32 -42.07 10.68 -18.05
N THR A 33 -42.64 10.00 -17.06
CA THR A 33 -43.78 10.50 -16.29
C THR A 33 -43.25 11.22 -15.05
N ALA A 34 -43.38 12.54 -15.06
CA ALA A 34 -43.23 13.39 -13.90
C ALA A 34 -44.51 13.32 -13.06
N ALA A 35 -44.37 13.00 -11.78
CA ALA A 35 -45.41 13.22 -10.77
C ALA A 35 -44.84 14.11 -9.66
N ARG A 36 -45.09 15.41 -9.76
CA ARG A 36 -45.07 16.37 -8.66
C ARG A 36 -46.52 16.72 -8.37
N VAL A 37 -47.05 16.44 -7.17
CA VAL A 37 -48.15 17.23 -6.58
C VAL A 37 -48.10 17.18 -5.04
N ALA A 38 -48.14 18.40 -4.50
CA ALA A 38 -48.67 18.90 -3.23
C ALA A 38 -48.14 18.39 -1.87
N ALA A 39 -47.38 19.29 -1.24
CA ALA A 39 -47.53 19.59 0.16
C ALA A 39 -48.92 20.22 0.42
N ALA A 40 -49.59 19.78 1.48
CA ALA A 40 -50.70 20.49 2.09
C ALA A 40 -50.55 20.44 3.61
N SER A 41 -50.31 21.61 4.17
CA SER A 41 -50.38 21.97 5.59
C SER A 41 -51.80 22.38 5.95
N HIS A 42 -52.34 21.92 7.10
CA HIS A 42 -52.87 22.81 8.15
C HIS A 42 -53.53 22.11 9.37
N VAL A 43 -53.14 22.62 10.55
CA VAL A 43 -53.93 22.99 11.76
C VAL A 43 -54.42 21.91 12.74
N ALA A 44 -53.71 21.93 13.88
CA ALA A 44 -54.10 21.89 15.30
C ALA A 44 -55.49 21.43 15.75
N ALA A 45 -55.48 20.57 16.77
CA ALA A 45 -56.48 20.58 17.83
C ALA A 45 -55.81 20.33 19.18
N THR A 46 -56.22 21.14 20.15
CA THR A 46 -55.84 21.25 21.56
C THR A 46 -56.37 20.11 22.42
N GLY A 47 -55.64 19.74 23.48
CA GLY A 47 -56.15 18.89 24.56
C GLY A 47 -55.24 18.95 25.80
N GLU A 48 -55.70 19.67 26.83
CA GLU A 48 -55.11 19.74 28.17
C GLU A 48 -55.29 18.42 28.95
N ALA A 49 -54.32 18.11 29.82
CA ALA A 49 -54.48 17.22 30.98
C ALA A 49 -53.47 17.60 32.09
N PRO A 50 -53.74 17.28 33.37
CA PRO A 50 -53.50 18.19 34.50
C PRO A 50 -52.21 17.98 35.29
N SER A 51 -51.89 19.01 36.08
CA SER A 51 -50.78 19.16 37.01
C SER A 51 -50.73 18.13 38.15
N LEU A 52 -49.56 17.54 38.37
CA LEU A 52 -49.17 16.97 39.67
C LEU A 52 -47.78 17.47 40.09
N ARG A 53 -47.66 17.68 41.40
CA ARG A 53 -46.66 18.48 42.10
C ARG A 53 -45.23 17.92 42.04
N ARG A 54 -44.29 18.87 42.03
CA ARG A 54 -42.83 18.73 42.06
C ARG A 54 -42.32 17.84 43.22
N ALA A 55 -41.50 16.84 42.87
CA ALA A 55 -40.42 16.35 43.71
C ALA A 55 -39.08 16.85 43.13
N ARG A 56 -38.26 17.45 44.00
CA ARG A 56 -36.95 18.03 43.70
C ARG A 56 -35.94 16.89 43.59
N MET A 57 -35.32 16.71 42.43
CA MET A 57 -34.09 15.92 42.28
C MET A 57 -33.10 16.75 41.46
N ASP A 58 -31.89 16.85 41.99
CA ASP A 58 -30.79 17.65 41.47
C ASP A 58 -30.48 17.34 40.01
N ARG A 59 -30.48 18.39 39.19
CA ARG A 59 -29.93 18.36 37.84
C ARG A 59 -28.41 18.42 37.95
N THR A 60 -27.75 17.27 37.86
CA THR A 60 -26.37 17.21 37.35
C THR A 60 -26.39 17.75 35.93
N ALA A 61 -25.62 18.80 35.68
CA ALA A 61 -25.53 19.49 34.41
C ALA A 61 -25.22 18.51 33.27
N ALA A 62 -26.03 18.55 32.21
CA ALA A 62 -25.67 18.00 30.92
C ALA A 62 -24.39 18.71 30.44
N PRO A 63 -23.37 18.00 29.93
CA PRO A 63 -22.20 18.67 29.39
C PRO A 63 -22.65 19.47 28.18
N ALA A 64 -22.32 20.76 28.18
CA ALA A 64 -22.50 21.61 27.03
C ALA A 64 -21.84 20.94 25.82
N ALA A 65 -22.57 20.88 24.71
CA ALA A 65 -22.00 20.51 23.43
C ALA A 65 -20.90 21.52 23.09
N THR A 66 -19.65 21.20 23.44
CA THR A 66 -18.48 21.84 22.88
C THR A 66 -18.48 21.49 21.40
N THR A 67 -18.89 22.46 20.59
CA THR A 67 -18.45 22.56 19.21
C THR A 67 -16.94 22.44 19.22
N ALA A 68 -16.44 21.26 18.85
CA ALA A 68 -15.03 21.05 18.55
C ALA A 68 -14.72 21.90 17.33
N THR A 69 -14.32 23.16 17.58
CA THR A 69 -13.53 23.92 16.64
C THR A 69 -12.25 23.13 16.47
N SER A 70 -12.06 22.54 15.30
CA SER A 70 -10.73 22.06 14.92
C SER A 70 -9.81 23.27 14.99
N SER A 71 -8.96 23.33 16.01
CA SER A 71 -7.82 24.23 15.95
C SER A 71 -7.01 23.77 14.74
N LEU A 72 -7.07 24.53 13.63
CA LEU A 72 -6.13 24.35 12.54
C LEU A 72 -4.75 24.32 13.17
N ALA A 73 -4.05 23.19 13.02
CA ALA A 73 -2.69 23.05 13.53
C ALA A 73 -1.87 24.24 13.03
N ASP A 74 -1.15 24.91 13.94
CA ASP A 74 -0.35 26.09 13.58
C ASP A 74 0.60 25.73 12.42
N PRO A 75 0.41 26.29 11.22
CA PRO A 75 1.20 25.94 10.04
C PRO A 75 2.67 26.35 10.20
N PHE A 76 2.97 27.24 11.14
CA PHE A 76 4.33 27.68 11.43
C PHE A 76 4.95 26.98 12.64
N ALA A 77 4.24 26.02 13.25
CA ALA A 77 4.75 25.25 14.37
C ALA A 77 6.07 24.57 13.99
N PRO A 78 7.05 24.54 14.90
CA PRO A 78 8.28 23.80 14.68
C PRO A 78 7.94 22.31 14.58
N VAL A 79 8.51 21.65 13.57
CA VAL A 79 8.47 20.20 13.40
C VAL A 79 9.90 19.69 13.24
N TYR A 80 10.13 18.45 13.64
CA TYR A 80 11.45 17.83 13.63
C TYR A 80 11.43 16.67 12.67
N ILE A 81 12.34 16.71 11.69
CA ILE A 81 12.45 15.69 10.66
C ILE A 81 13.68 14.82 10.89
N VAL A 82 13.54 13.54 10.56
CA VAL A 82 14.62 12.56 10.52
C VAL A 82 14.90 12.23 9.06
N THR A 83 16.10 12.52 8.59
CA THR A 83 16.52 12.36 7.18
C THR A 83 17.88 11.67 7.06
N SER A 84 18.21 11.21 5.85
CA SER A 84 19.61 10.88 5.50
C SER A 84 20.47 12.15 5.46
N ARG A 85 21.79 11.95 5.42
CA ARG A 85 22.72 13.07 5.28
C ARG A 85 22.54 13.76 3.93
N GLU A 86 22.36 12.98 2.88
CA GLU A 86 22.22 13.39 1.48
C GLU A 86 20.97 14.25 1.31
N THR A 87 19.81 13.76 1.79
CA THR A 87 18.56 14.53 1.75
C THR A 87 18.69 15.82 2.54
N TYR A 88 19.30 15.80 3.74
CA TYR A 88 19.55 17.03 4.49
C TYR A 88 20.39 18.04 3.71
N GLN A 89 21.43 17.62 2.98
CA GLN A 89 22.23 18.53 2.15
C GLN A 89 21.38 19.22 1.09
N GLY A 90 20.44 18.50 0.49
CA GLY A 90 19.47 19.02 -0.47
C GLY A 90 18.51 20.06 0.11
N ILE A 91 18.13 19.90 1.38
CA ILE A 91 17.10 20.71 2.04
C ILE A 91 17.65 21.72 3.06
N ARG A 92 18.95 22.05 3.05
CA ARG A 92 19.55 22.99 4.04
C ARG A 92 18.92 24.38 4.06
N GLY A 93 18.26 24.78 2.98
CA GLY A 93 17.47 26.02 2.93
C GLY A 93 16.10 25.92 3.62
N MET A 94 15.62 24.71 3.89
CA MET A 94 14.30 24.41 4.47
C MET A 94 14.40 23.84 5.90
N ALA A 95 15.55 23.32 6.31
CA ALA A 95 15.77 22.73 7.63
C ALA A 95 17.07 23.20 8.29
N ARG A 96 17.03 23.38 9.62
CA ARG A 96 18.13 23.94 10.44
C ARG A 96 18.44 23.06 11.66
N ASN A 97 19.47 23.44 12.41
CA ASN A 97 19.81 22.83 13.69
C ASN A 97 20.03 21.31 13.63
N ALA A 98 20.63 20.82 12.53
CA ALA A 98 20.80 19.39 12.32
C ALA A 98 21.78 18.77 13.31
N VAL A 99 21.39 17.62 13.86
CA VAL A 99 22.20 16.84 14.79
C VAL A 99 22.32 15.41 14.29
N ALA A 100 23.56 14.92 14.20
CA ALA A 100 23.84 13.55 13.81
C ALA A 100 23.44 12.54 14.88
N ARG A 101 22.84 11.45 14.42
CA ARG A 101 22.44 10.28 15.19
C ARG A 101 22.68 9.02 14.37
N ARG A 102 22.39 7.86 14.98
CA ARG A 102 22.26 6.58 14.29
C ARG A 102 20.92 5.98 14.65
N ASP A 103 20.25 5.39 13.67
CA ASP A 103 18.99 4.69 13.90
C ASP A 103 19.18 3.30 14.54
N SER A 104 18.08 2.55 14.64
CA SER A 104 18.01 1.21 15.22
C SER A 104 18.87 0.17 14.48
N THR A 105 19.18 0.42 13.20
CA THR A 105 20.01 -0.44 12.33
C THR A 105 21.48 -0.01 12.31
N GLY A 106 21.80 1.12 12.96
CA GLY A 106 23.13 1.72 12.99
C GLY A 106 23.40 2.68 11.84
N MET A 107 22.42 2.94 10.97
CA MET A 107 22.56 3.85 9.83
C MET A 107 22.63 5.31 10.28
N PRO A 108 23.51 6.13 9.68
CA PRO A 108 23.63 7.54 10.04
C PRO A 108 22.41 8.32 9.58
N VAL A 109 21.79 9.05 10.51
CA VAL A 109 20.64 9.93 10.24
C VAL A 109 20.86 11.30 10.85
N LEU A 110 20.11 12.30 10.37
CA LEU A 110 20.09 13.65 10.91
C LEU A 110 18.71 13.97 11.46
N ILE A 111 18.67 14.46 12.69
CA ILE A 111 17.48 15.13 13.24
C ILE A 111 17.64 16.62 12.99
N SER A 112 16.70 17.25 12.30
CA SER A 112 16.73 18.69 12.03
C SER A 112 15.36 19.32 12.26
N GLU A 113 15.34 20.62 12.50
CA GLU A 113 14.13 21.41 12.75
C GLU A 113 13.68 22.11 11.46
N THR A 114 12.39 22.07 11.16
CA THR A 114 11.73 22.84 10.10
C THR A 114 10.37 23.34 10.57
N ARG A 115 9.56 23.93 9.69
CA ARG A 115 8.19 24.36 9.98
C ARG A 115 7.18 23.40 9.34
N ALA A 116 6.02 23.24 9.96
CA ALA A 116 4.96 22.37 9.43
C ALA A 116 4.60 22.68 7.97
N ASP A 117 4.52 23.96 7.59
CA ASP A 117 4.22 24.40 6.23
C ASP A 117 5.32 24.11 5.18
N ARG A 118 6.55 23.78 5.62
CA ARG A 118 7.66 23.40 4.74
C ARG A 118 7.70 21.91 4.43
N LEU A 119 6.93 21.07 5.12
CA LEU A 119 6.95 19.62 4.91
C LEU A 119 6.57 19.26 3.47
N GLY A 120 5.61 19.98 2.87
CA GLY A 120 5.26 19.75 1.47
C GLY A 120 6.39 20.11 0.49
N GLU A 121 7.14 21.19 0.74
CA GLU A 121 8.30 21.55 -0.09
C GLU A 121 9.44 20.52 0.04
N ILE A 122 9.61 19.96 1.24
CA ILE A 122 10.57 18.87 1.50
C ILE A 122 10.14 17.61 0.76
N SER A 123 8.86 17.21 0.85
CA SER A 123 8.30 16.11 0.04
C SER A 123 8.56 16.38 -1.44
N ARG A 124 8.23 17.57 -1.96
CA ARG A 124 8.52 17.92 -3.36
C ARG A 124 9.99 17.72 -3.73
N TYR A 125 10.92 18.15 -2.88
CA TYR A 125 12.34 17.94 -3.14
C TYR A 125 12.67 16.44 -3.27
N VAL A 126 12.16 15.61 -2.35
CA VAL A 126 12.37 14.15 -2.44
C VAL A 126 11.79 13.59 -3.74
N HIS A 127 10.54 13.91 -4.08
CA HIS A 127 9.90 13.37 -5.28
C HIS A 127 10.55 13.85 -6.59
N VAL A 128 10.89 15.14 -6.69
CA VAL A 128 11.34 15.77 -7.94
C VAL A 128 12.86 15.68 -8.13
N ASN A 129 13.64 15.77 -7.05
CA ASN A 129 15.10 15.76 -7.15
C ASN A 129 15.68 14.39 -6.86
N GLU A 130 15.08 13.62 -5.95
CA GLU A 130 15.58 12.29 -5.58
C GLU A 130 14.84 11.13 -6.27
N HIS A 131 13.72 11.41 -6.94
CA HIS A 131 12.92 10.43 -7.72
C HIS A 131 12.59 9.15 -6.94
N ARG A 132 12.12 9.32 -5.70
CA ARG A 132 11.78 8.23 -4.78
C ARG A 132 10.70 8.64 -3.79
N CYS A 133 10.06 7.65 -3.17
CA CYS A 133 9.00 7.83 -2.19
C CYS A 133 9.57 8.08 -0.77
N GLY A 134 8.72 8.55 0.14
CA GLY A 134 9.09 8.90 1.51
C GLY A 134 10.17 9.99 1.63
N GLY A 135 11.35 9.62 2.14
CA GLY A 135 12.51 10.53 2.29
C GLY A 135 12.72 11.18 3.66
N TYR A 136 11.69 11.25 4.50
CA TYR A 136 11.81 11.71 5.89
C TYR A 136 10.70 11.15 6.79
N PHE A 137 10.96 11.13 8.10
CA PHE A 137 9.91 11.07 9.12
C PHE A 137 9.77 12.43 9.79
N ALA A 138 8.55 12.86 10.11
CA ALA A 138 8.30 14.14 10.79
C ALA A 138 7.59 13.95 12.14
N PHE A 139 8.03 14.72 13.13
CA PHE A 139 7.55 14.67 14.51
C PHE A 139 7.23 16.07 15.03
N PRO A 140 6.18 16.26 15.84
CA PRO A 140 5.84 17.57 16.42
C PRO A 140 6.82 18.02 17.51
N SER A 141 7.75 17.18 17.97
CA SER A 141 8.79 17.59 18.93
C SER A 141 10.12 16.88 18.72
N ARG A 142 11.19 17.56 19.15
CA ARG A 142 12.55 16.99 19.12
C ARG A 142 12.65 15.72 19.94
N ALA A 143 12.02 15.71 21.11
CA ALA A 143 12.01 14.56 22.00
C ALA A 143 11.39 13.33 21.31
N GLN A 144 10.33 13.51 20.52
CA GLN A 144 9.74 12.41 19.74
C GLN A 144 10.62 11.96 18.57
N ALA A 145 11.30 12.88 17.88
CA ALA A 145 12.28 12.51 16.85
C ALA A 145 13.49 11.77 17.46
N GLU A 146 13.98 12.23 18.62
CA GLU A 146 15.06 11.57 19.35
C GLU A 146 14.60 10.21 19.90
N ALA A 147 13.37 10.11 20.41
CA ALA A 147 12.76 8.84 20.80
C ALA A 147 12.65 7.90 19.61
N PHE A 148 12.15 8.34 18.46
CA PHE A 148 12.08 7.53 17.24
C PHE A 148 13.44 6.95 16.82
N VAL A 149 14.50 7.76 16.92
CA VAL A 149 15.86 7.31 16.57
C VAL A 149 16.52 6.47 17.68
N SER A 150 16.26 6.77 18.96
CA SER A 150 16.90 6.11 20.13
C SER A 150 16.15 4.89 20.67
N GLU A 151 14.83 4.85 20.52
CA GLU A 151 13.96 3.72 20.86
C GLU A 151 14.11 2.56 19.88
N GLY A 152 15.08 2.66 18.96
CA GLY A 152 15.77 1.59 18.28
C GLY A 152 16.48 0.58 19.20
N ARG A 153 15.81 0.13 20.27
CA ARG A 153 15.99 -1.19 20.88
C ARG A 153 15.49 -2.30 19.95
N ALA A 154 15.68 -2.14 18.63
CA ALA A 154 15.56 -3.24 17.69
C ALA A 154 16.43 -4.42 18.14
N LYS A 155 17.52 -4.20 18.88
CA LYS A 155 18.26 -5.30 19.52
C LYS A 155 17.46 -6.11 20.55
N ASP A 156 16.67 -5.47 21.42
CA ASP A 156 15.90 -6.18 22.45
C ASP A 156 14.59 -6.76 21.88
N ALA A 157 13.98 -6.08 20.90
CA ALA A 157 12.81 -6.57 20.17
C ALA A 157 13.18 -7.73 19.23
N MET A 158 14.26 -7.61 18.43
CA MET A 158 14.78 -8.70 17.59
C MET A 158 15.30 -9.88 18.42
N ALA A 159 15.73 -9.66 19.66
CA ALA A 159 16.12 -10.75 20.58
C ALA A 159 14.90 -11.43 21.24
N LYS A 160 13.74 -10.75 21.33
CA LYS A 160 12.50 -11.28 21.93
C LYS A 160 11.49 -11.80 20.92
N THR A 161 11.52 -11.33 19.68
CA THR A 161 10.81 -11.98 18.59
C THR A 161 11.43 -13.36 18.49
N LEU A 162 10.71 -14.39 18.94
CA LEU A 162 10.93 -15.74 18.44
C LEU A 162 10.98 -15.56 16.93
N LEU A 163 12.18 -15.61 16.35
CA LEU A 163 12.33 -15.74 14.91
C LEU A 163 11.54 -17.01 14.62
N ALA A 164 10.30 -16.85 14.14
CA ALA A 164 9.61 -17.93 13.49
C ALA A 164 10.64 -18.46 12.51
N ALA A 165 11.10 -19.69 12.72
CA ALA A 165 12.18 -20.23 11.91
C ALA A 165 11.74 -20.06 10.46
N TYR A 166 12.48 -19.25 9.70
CA TYR A 166 12.14 -18.94 8.32
C TYR A 166 12.48 -20.19 7.48
N THR A 167 11.59 -21.18 7.53
CA THR A 167 11.70 -22.45 6.83
C THR A 167 10.98 -22.39 5.50
N LEU A 168 11.46 -23.18 4.54
CA LEU A 168 10.75 -23.46 3.30
C LEU A 168 10.23 -24.91 3.38
N ASP A 169 9.01 -25.07 3.88
CA ASP A 169 8.39 -26.38 4.13
C ASP A 169 6.90 -26.40 3.77
N ASN A 170 6.46 -25.46 2.92
CA ASN A 170 5.08 -25.36 2.43
C ASN A 170 4.99 -25.33 0.89
N GLN A 171 5.92 -26.01 0.21
CA GLN A 171 6.05 -26.06 -1.25
C GLN A 171 4.76 -26.49 -1.95
N ASP A 172 4.04 -27.47 -1.41
CA ASP A 172 2.78 -27.96 -2.00
C ASP A 172 1.71 -26.87 -2.11
N THR A 173 1.70 -25.92 -1.17
CA THR A 173 0.81 -24.76 -1.26
C THR A 173 1.33 -23.76 -2.27
N VAL A 174 2.60 -23.36 -2.14
CA VAL A 174 3.20 -22.32 -2.99
C VAL A 174 3.18 -22.74 -4.46
N ASN A 175 3.65 -23.94 -4.79
CA ASN A 175 3.72 -24.46 -6.16
C ASN A 175 2.35 -24.55 -6.84
N ARG A 176 1.27 -24.77 -6.07
CA ARG A 176 -0.10 -24.73 -6.62
C ARG A 176 -0.56 -23.30 -6.93
N TRP A 177 -0.12 -22.30 -6.17
CA TRP A 177 -0.54 -20.91 -6.34
C TRP A 177 0.19 -20.16 -7.44
N LEU A 178 1.52 -20.34 -7.57
CA LEU A 178 2.34 -19.58 -8.53
C LEU A 178 1.79 -19.55 -9.97
N PRO A 179 1.29 -20.66 -10.57
CA PRO A 179 0.75 -20.64 -11.93
C PRO A 179 -0.65 -20.03 -12.05
N GLN A 180 -1.32 -19.68 -10.93
CA GLN A 180 -2.69 -19.14 -10.93
C GLN A 180 -2.75 -17.62 -11.06
N VAL A 181 -1.59 -16.94 -11.09
CA VAL A 181 -1.49 -15.48 -11.23
C VAL A 181 -2.01 -15.06 -12.60
N GLN A 182 -2.97 -14.14 -12.61
CA GLN A 182 -3.57 -13.63 -13.84
C GLN A 182 -3.17 -12.17 -14.04
N GLU A 183 -2.38 -11.89 -15.08
CA GLU A 183 -1.99 -10.51 -15.46
C GLU A 183 -3.21 -9.60 -15.54
N GLN A 184 -4.28 -10.04 -16.22
CA GLN A 184 -5.47 -9.23 -16.43
C GLN A 184 -6.09 -8.73 -15.11
N ARG A 185 -6.08 -9.53 -14.05
CA ARG A 185 -6.62 -9.14 -12.73
C ARG A 185 -5.79 -8.04 -12.08
N ILE A 186 -4.47 -8.11 -12.26
CA ILE A 186 -3.53 -7.09 -11.79
C ILE A 186 -3.73 -5.82 -12.61
N TYR A 187 -3.74 -5.92 -13.95
CA TYR A 187 -3.98 -4.81 -14.86
C TYR A 187 -5.30 -4.09 -14.53
N ASP A 188 -6.40 -4.82 -14.36
CA ASP A 188 -7.71 -4.23 -14.05
C ASP A 188 -7.69 -3.43 -12.75
N THR A 189 -6.97 -3.91 -11.74
CA THR A 189 -6.82 -3.23 -10.45
C THR A 189 -5.97 -1.97 -10.59
N ILE A 190 -4.84 -2.03 -11.30
CA ILE A 190 -4.00 -0.87 -11.58
C ILE A 190 -4.80 0.18 -12.34
N ASN A 191 -5.44 -0.23 -13.44
CA ASN A 191 -6.22 0.66 -14.30
C ASN A 191 -7.35 1.35 -13.54
N HIS A 192 -8.08 0.62 -12.67
CA HIS A 192 -9.11 1.21 -11.82
C HIS A 192 -8.52 2.24 -10.85
N LEU A 193 -7.46 1.89 -10.11
CA LEU A 193 -6.85 2.79 -9.14
C LEU A 193 -6.17 4.00 -9.78
N SER A 194 -5.65 3.86 -11.01
CA SER A 194 -5.07 4.97 -11.77
C SER A 194 -6.09 5.83 -12.50
N SER A 195 -7.38 5.42 -12.52
CA SER A 195 -8.46 6.21 -13.12
C SER A 195 -8.94 7.36 -12.21
N TYR A 196 -8.64 7.30 -10.91
CA TYR A 196 -8.89 8.41 -10.00
C TYR A 196 -8.04 9.62 -10.43
N ARG A 197 -8.56 10.82 -10.21
CA ARG A 197 -7.81 12.06 -10.48
C ARG A 197 -6.45 12.06 -9.78
N ASN A 198 -6.45 11.62 -8.53
CA ASN A 198 -5.29 11.27 -7.72
C ASN A 198 -5.78 10.36 -6.59
N ARG A 199 -4.85 9.79 -5.82
CA ARG A 199 -5.16 9.13 -4.54
C ARG A 199 -4.51 9.88 -3.37
N TYR A 200 -4.34 11.19 -3.50
CA TYR A 200 -3.61 12.00 -2.53
C TYR A 200 -4.27 11.99 -1.14
N PHE A 201 -3.47 11.88 -0.07
CA PHE A 201 -3.96 11.66 1.29
C PHE A 201 -4.98 12.69 1.81
N ALA A 202 -4.87 13.93 1.34
CA ALA A 202 -5.74 15.04 1.73
C ALA A 202 -6.90 15.30 0.77
N SER A 203 -7.01 14.54 -0.33
CA SER A 203 -8.09 14.70 -1.30
C SER A 203 -9.27 13.78 -1.00
N THR A 204 -10.46 14.16 -1.49
CA THR A 204 -11.64 13.29 -1.46
C THR A 204 -11.43 12.02 -2.28
N HIS A 205 -10.70 12.11 -3.40
CA HIS A 205 -10.36 10.96 -4.24
C HIS A 205 -9.48 9.94 -3.50
N GLY A 206 -8.48 10.40 -2.73
CA GLY A 206 -7.66 9.52 -1.89
C GLY A 206 -8.46 8.81 -0.81
N ARG A 207 -9.45 9.48 -0.21
CA ARG A 207 -10.37 8.81 0.72
C ARG A 207 -11.22 7.75 0.03
N THR A 208 -11.83 8.08 -1.11
CA THR A 208 -12.71 7.18 -1.85
C THR A 208 -11.97 5.98 -2.42
N SER A 209 -10.70 6.13 -2.83
CA SER A 209 -9.88 4.98 -3.26
C SER A 209 -9.62 4.01 -2.10
N ALA A 210 -9.33 4.50 -0.89
CA ALA A 210 -9.18 3.65 0.29
C ALA A 210 -10.48 2.90 0.65
N GLU A 211 -11.63 3.58 0.59
CA GLU A 211 -12.95 2.96 0.80
C GLU A 211 -13.25 1.88 -0.28
N TRP A 212 -12.85 2.12 -1.52
CA TRP A 212 -12.95 1.14 -2.60
C TRP A 212 -12.07 -0.08 -2.35
N ILE A 213 -10.78 0.10 -2.00
CA ILE A 213 -9.85 -1.01 -1.70
C ILE A 213 -10.42 -1.89 -0.59
N ARG A 214 -10.87 -1.28 0.52
CA ARG A 214 -11.50 -2.01 1.63
C ARG A 214 -12.69 -2.84 1.16
N THR A 215 -13.57 -2.25 0.35
CA THR A 215 -14.78 -2.91 -0.14
C THR A 215 -14.44 -4.03 -1.12
N HIS A 216 -13.47 -3.81 -2.01
CA HIS A 216 -13.02 -4.80 -2.97
C HIS A 216 -12.39 -6.00 -2.27
N TRP A 217 -11.46 -5.78 -1.34
CA TRP A 217 -10.86 -6.85 -0.54
C TRP A 217 -11.89 -7.62 0.31
N GLN A 218 -12.88 -6.93 0.89
CA GLN A 218 -13.98 -7.60 1.60
C GLN A 218 -14.81 -8.50 0.67
N SER A 219 -15.01 -8.08 -0.58
CA SER A 219 -15.76 -8.86 -1.58
C SER A 219 -15.04 -10.15 -1.98
N LEU A 220 -13.70 -10.13 -2.06
CA LEU A 220 -12.89 -11.33 -2.31
C LEU A 220 -13.00 -12.35 -1.18
N ALA A 221 -13.32 -11.89 0.03
CA ALA A 221 -13.52 -12.70 1.22
C ALA A 221 -14.98 -13.12 1.45
N ALA A 222 -15.86 -13.01 0.45
CA ALA A 222 -17.25 -13.43 0.59
C ALA A 222 -17.37 -14.88 1.08
N GLY A 223 -18.15 -15.10 2.14
CA GLY A 223 -18.33 -16.41 2.76
C GLY A 223 -17.22 -16.86 3.73
N ARG A 224 -16.28 -15.98 4.06
CA ARG A 224 -15.21 -16.22 5.04
C ARG A 224 -15.52 -15.52 6.35
N ASP A 225 -15.70 -16.30 7.42
CA ASP A 225 -15.91 -15.82 8.79
C ASP A 225 -14.61 -15.49 9.52
N ASP A 226 -13.50 -16.04 9.05
CA ASP A 226 -12.15 -15.79 9.56
C ASP A 226 -11.49 -14.53 8.97
N VAL A 227 -12.20 -13.78 8.13
CA VAL A 227 -11.67 -12.60 7.44
C VAL A 227 -12.45 -11.34 7.80
N THR A 228 -11.74 -10.29 8.21
CA THR A 228 -12.31 -8.98 8.53
C THR A 228 -11.60 -7.86 7.78
N THR A 229 -12.29 -6.77 7.49
CA THR A 229 -11.71 -5.56 6.89
C THR A 229 -12.07 -4.31 7.67
N GLU A 230 -11.11 -3.42 7.85
CA GLU A 230 -11.29 -2.14 8.55
C GLU A 230 -10.58 -0.98 7.85
N LEU A 231 -11.06 0.24 8.14
CA LEU A 231 -10.38 1.48 7.82
C LEU A 231 -9.67 1.97 9.08
N PHE A 232 -8.35 1.98 9.08
CA PHE A 232 -7.54 2.49 10.18
C PHE A 232 -7.49 4.02 10.13
N THR A 233 -8.11 4.65 11.13
CA THR A 233 -8.25 6.12 11.24
C THR A 233 -7.40 6.74 12.34
N ALA A 234 -6.67 5.93 13.12
CA ALA A 234 -5.80 6.40 14.19
C ALA A 234 -4.45 6.93 13.65
N CYS A 235 -4.51 7.84 12.68
CA CYS A 235 -3.38 8.59 12.15
C CYS A 235 -3.74 10.08 12.09
N SER A 236 -3.32 10.84 13.10
CA SER A 236 -3.72 12.25 13.25
C SER A 236 -3.19 13.18 12.16
N ASN A 237 -2.16 12.75 11.42
CA ASN A 237 -1.52 13.51 10.34
C ASN A 237 -1.73 12.89 8.94
N CYS A 238 -2.64 11.91 8.79
CA CYS A 238 -3.05 11.33 7.50
C CYS A 238 -4.25 12.07 6.86
N SER A 239 -4.64 13.23 7.40
CA SER A 239 -5.76 14.03 6.88
C SER A 239 -7.05 13.20 6.74
N THR A 240 -7.61 13.09 5.54
CA THR A 240 -8.92 12.47 5.28
C THR A 240 -8.84 11.01 4.85
N GLN A 241 -7.66 10.54 4.43
CA GLN A 241 -7.46 9.19 3.89
C GLN A 241 -7.09 8.21 5.02
N PRO A 242 -7.92 7.19 5.27
CA PRO A 242 -7.57 6.09 6.17
C PRO A 242 -6.65 5.09 5.49
N SER A 243 -5.86 4.35 6.29
CA SER A 243 -5.23 3.12 5.79
C SER A 243 -6.26 1.98 5.78
N VAL A 244 -6.06 0.98 4.94
CA VAL A 244 -6.93 -0.20 4.86
C VAL A 244 -6.22 -1.39 5.47
N ILE A 245 -6.91 -2.17 6.31
CA ILE A 245 -6.39 -3.41 6.87
C ILE A 245 -7.40 -4.52 6.63
N LEU A 246 -6.99 -5.56 5.90
CA LEU A 246 -7.68 -6.85 5.87
C LEU A 246 -6.93 -7.83 6.78
N THR A 247 -7.65 -8.53 7.65
CA THR A 247 -7.09 -9.55 8.55
C THR A 247 -7.69 -10.91 8.23
N ILE A 248 -6.86 -11.93 8.02
CA ILE A 248 -7.22 -13.34 7.99
C ILE A 248 -6.73 -13.94 9.32
N ARG A 249 -7.64 -14.37 10.19
CA ARG A 249 -7.29 -14.91 11.51
C ARG A 249 -6.54 -16.24 11.36
N GLY A 250 -5.40 -16.35 12.05
CA GLY A 250 -4.64 -17.60 12.13
C GLY A 250 -5.41 -18.69 12.87
N TRP A 251 -5.28 -19.93 12.42
CA TRP A 251 -6.01 -21.05 13.01
C TRP A 251 -5.37 -21.58 14.31
N ASP A 252 -4.05 -21.74 14.35
CA ASP A 252 -3.33 -22.36 15.47
C ASP A 252 -2.19 -21.50 16.04
N LEU A 253 -1.76 -20.46 15.31
CA LEU A 253 -0.84 -19.42 15.78
C LEU A 253 -1.46 -18.01 15.60
N PRO A 254 -2.67 -17.75 16.13
CA PRO A 254 -3.40 -16.50 15.88
C PRO A 254 -2.67 -15.24 16.39
N ASP A 255 -1.79 -15.38 17.38
CA ASP A 255 -1.07 -14.25 17.98
C ASP A 255 0.23 -13.91 17.22
N GLU A 256 0.68 -14.75 16.29
CA GLU A 256 1.77 -14.43 15.37
C GLU A 256 1.20 -13.77 14.11
N VAL A 257 1.71 -12.58 13.76
CA VAL A 257 1.18 -11.77 12.67
C VAL A 257 2.18 -11.67 11.52
N VAL A 258 1.74 -12.05 10.32
CA VAL A 258 2.43 -11.82 9.05
C VAL A 258 1.77 -10.64 8.36
N VAL A 259 2.56 -9.68 7.88
CA VAL A 259 2.07 -8.51 7.15
C VAL A 259 2.55 -8.53 5.70
N LEU A 260 1.64 -8.18 4.78
CA LEU A 260 1.95 -7.78 3.41
C LEU A 260 1.35 -6.37 3.21
N GLY A 261 2.16 -5.43 2.76
CA GLY A 261 1.81 -4.01 2.71
C GLY A 261 2.24 -3.34 1.41
N ALA A 262 1.47 -2.34 1.02
CA ALA A 262 1.68 -1.44 -0.11
C ALA A 262 1.02 -0.10 0.26
N HIS A 263 1.49 1.03 -0.27
CA HIS A 263 0.80 2.29 -0.02
C HIS A 263 -0.31 2.52 -1.06
N LEU A 264 -1.36 3.24 -0.66
CA LEU A 264 -2.55 3.43 -1.49
C LEU A 264 -2.70 4.86 -2.02
N ASP A 265 -1.85 5.79 -1.56
CA ASP A 265 -1.84 7.16 -2.06
C ASP A 265 -1.09 7.32 -3.38
N SER A 266 -1.18 8.53 -3.94
CA SER A 266 -0.36 8.97 -5.06
C SER A 266 -0.18 10.48 -5.01
N ILE A 267 0.95 10.96 -5.52
CA ILE A 267 1.26 12.39 -5.60
C ILE A 267 1.74 12.80 -6.99
N ASN A 268 1.61 14.09 -7.32
CA ASN A 268 2.34 14.72 -8.40
C ASN A 268 3.32 15.71 -7.78
N GLY A 269 4.62 15.41 -7.84
CA GLY A 269 5.65 16.21 -7.20
C GLY A 269 5.66 17.66 -7.65
N SER A 270 5.27 17.94 -8.91
CA SER A 270 5.23 19.31 -9.43
C SER A 270 4.07 20.14 -8.87
N ASN A 271 3.01 19.49 -8.35
CA ASN A 271 1.77 20.12 -7.87
C ASN A 271 1.37 19.63 -6.47
N TYR A 272 2.33 19.30 -5.60
CA TYR A 272 2.14 18.62 -4.31
C TYR A 272 1.15 19.28 -3.31
N ASN A 273 0.83 20.58 -3.46
CA ASN A 273 -0.14 21.29 -2.62
C ASN A 273 -1.54 21.40 -3.25
N ASP A 274 -1.75 20.90 -4.47
CA ASP A 274 -3.04 20.91 -5.15
C ASP A 274 -3.82 19.61 -4.87
N LEU A 275 -4.94 19.71 -4.17
CA LEU A 275 -5.83 18.57 -3.91
C LEU A 275 -6.43 17.97 -5.19
N ASN A 276 -6.43 18.74 -6.28
CA ASN A 276 -6.90 18.32 -7.61
C ASN A 276 -5.75 17.99 -8.57
N GLN A 277 -4.53 17.78 -8.07
CA GLN A 277 -3.41 17.35 -8.89
C GLN A 277 -3.78 16.09 -9.69
N LEU A 278 -3.33 16.01 -10.95
CA LEU A 278 -3.43 14.77 -11.71
C LEU A 278 -2.23 13.91 -11.33
N ALA A 279 -2.49 12.77 -10.69
CA ALA A 279 -1.48 11.83 -10.21
C ALA A 279 -2.02 10.40 -10.37
N PRO A 280 -1.94 9.81 -11.58
CA PRO A 280 -2.53 8.49 -11.81
C PRO A 280 -1.85 7.41 -10.96
N GLY A 281 -0.53 7.51 -10.71
CA GLY A 281 0.16 6.64 -9.76
C GLY A 281 0.00 5.16 -10.11
N ALA A 282 0.21 4.79 -11.38
CA ALA A 282 -0.09 3.44 -11.86
C ALA A 282 0.96 2.43 -11.38
N ASP A 283 2.24 2.79 -11.47
CA ASP A 283 3.31 2.02 -10.87
C ASP A 283 3.41 2.29 -9.37
N ASP A 284 3.29 3.57 -8.98
CA ASP A 284 3.50 4.09 -7.63
C ASP A 284 2.18 4.60 -6.98
N ASP A 285 1.51 3.81 -6.14
CA ASP A 285 1.70 2.36 -5.94
C ASP A 285 0.42 1.55 -6.16
N ALA A 286 -0.32 1.91 -7.22
CA ALA A 286 -1.43 1.06 -7.65
C ALA A 286 -0.95 -0.36 -8.02
N SER A 287 0.30 -0.50 -8.49
CA SER A 287 0.90 -1.79 -8.83
C SER A 287 1.13 -2.68 -7.60
N GLY A 288 1.58 -2.13 -6.47
CA GLY A 288 1.72 -2.84 -5.21
C GLY A 288 0.36 -3.25 -4.63
N ILE A 289 -0.62 -2.35 -4.61
CA ILE A 289 -2.00 -2.70 -4.19
C ILE A 289 -2.60 -3.79 -5.09
N ALA A 290 -2.36 -3.75 -6.40
CA ALA A 290 -2.81 -4.78 -7.33
C ALA A 290 -2.12 -6.14 -7.06
N THR A 291 -0.81 -6.12 -6.79
CA THR A 291 -0.04 -7.31 -6.38
C THR A 291 -0.59 -7.95 -5.12
N LEU A 292 -0.91 -7.14 -4.10
CA LEU A 292 -1.56 -7.62 -2.87
C LEU A 292 -2.96 -8.19 -3.13
N THR A 293 -3.73 -7.52 -3.99
CA THR A 293 -5.10 -7.91 -4.33
C THR A 293 -5.14 -9.27 -5.03
N GLU A 294 -4.26 -9.51 -6.01
CA GLU A 294 -4.20 -10.81 -6.71
C GLU A 294 -3.64 -11.92 -5.79
N THR A 295 -2.66 -11.60 -4.95
CA THR A 295 -2.15 -12.52 -3.91
C THR A 295 -3.28 -12.97 -2.98
N LEU A 296 -4.08 -12.02 -2.48
CA LEU A 296 -5.24 -12.28 -1.64
C LEU A 296 -6.29 -13.12 -2.38
N ARG A 297 -6.63 -12.77 -3.62
CA ARG A 297 -7.61 -13.49 -4.43
C ARG A 297 -7.25 -14.97 -4.57
N ILE A 298 -5.99 -15.27 -4.92
CA ILE A 298 -5.53 -16.66 -5.13
C ILE A 298 -5.62 -17.43 -3.82
N ALA A 299 -5.07 -16.91 -2.73
CA ALA A 299 -5.10 -17.56 -1.43
C ALA A 299 -6.55 -17.83 -0.97
N LEU A 300 -7.46 -16.85 -1.09
CA LEU A 300 -8.85 -17.03 -0.70
C LEU A 300 -9.59 -18.02 -1.60
N SER A 301 -9.36 -17.99 -2.92
CA SER A 301 -10.00 -18.90 -3.88
C SER A 301 -9.58 -20.35 -3.72
N ASP A 302 -8.37 -20.60 -3.21
CA ASP A 302 -7.88 -21.93 -2.85
C ASP A 302 -8.53 -22.48 -1.55
N GLY A 303 -9.36 -21.68 -0.87
CA GLY A 303 -9.94 -22.01 0.42
C GLY A 303 -8.93 -21.96 1.58
N TRP A 304 -7.76 -21.38 1.35
CA TRP A 304 -6.64 -21.39 2.27
C TRP A 304 -6.98 -20.81 3.64
N ARG A 305 -6.49 -21.49 4.68
CA ARG A 305 -6.56 -21.06 6.09
C ARG A 305 -5.13 -21.05 6.64
N PRO A 306 -4.61 -19.88 7.07
CA PRO A 306 -3.26 -19.77 7.57
C PRO A 306 -3.11 -20.32 8.98
N ARG A 307 -1.89 -20.72 9.34
CA ARG A 307 -1.53 -20.98 10.74
C ARG A 307 -1.46 -19.69 11.54
N ARG A 308 -0.75 -18.71 10.99
CA ARG A 308 -0.57 -17.36 11.56
C ARG A 308 -1.67 -16.39 11.15
N THR A 309 -1.89 -15.35 11.94
CA THR A 309 -2.75 -14.25 11.48
C THR A 309 -2.04 -13.50 10.36
N VAL A 310 -2.75 -13.26 9.25
CA VAL A 310 -2.23 -12.50 8.11
C VAL A 310 -2.94 -11.17 8.01
N LYS A 311 -2.18 -10.10 7.78
CA LYS A 311 -2.72 -8.77 7.52
C LYS A 311 -2.24 -8.25 6.17
N PHE A 312 -3.18 -7.94 5.28
CA PHE A 312 -2.94 -7.17 4.07
C PHE A 312 -3.22 -5.70 4.37
N MET A 313 -2.32 -4.80 3.98
CA MET A 313 -2.41 -3.39 4.34
C MET A 313 -2.24 -2.48 3.12
N GLY A 314 -3.13 -1.50 3.00
CA GLY A 314 -2.98 -0.34 2.11
C GLY A 314 -2.66 0.89 2.96
N TYR A 315 -1.43 1.37 2.95
CA TYR A 315 -0.97 2.47 3.80
C TYR A 315 -1.35 3.83 3.23
N ALA A 316 -1.93 4.70 4.07
CA ALA A 316 -2.20 6.08 3.70
C ALA A 316 -0.96 6.95 3.88
N ALA A 317 -0.83 7.99 3.07
CA ALA A 317 0.11 9.09 3.27
C ALA A 317 1.59 8.63 3.36
N GLU A 318 2.00 7.69 2.51
CA GLU A 318 3.41 7.32 2.33
C GLU A 318 4.17 8.55 1.82
N GLU A 319 3.62 9.18 0.79
CA GLU A 319 4.26 10.20 -0.06
C GLU A 319 4.61 11.48 0.74
N VAL A 320 3.97 11.64 1.88
CA VAL A 320 4.15 12.80 2.77
C VAL A 320 4.85 12.44 4.07
N GLY A 321 5.63 11.35 4.06
CA GLY A 321 6.55 10.95 5.12
C GLY A 321 6.09 9.73 5.93
N LEU A 322 5.67 8.66 5.26
CA LEU A 322 5.40 7.34 5.83
C LEU A 322 4.37 7.35 6.98
N ARG A 323 3.36 8.22 6.90
CA ARG A 323 2.54 8.57 8.07
C ARG A 323 1.63 7.43 8.49
N GLY A 324 0.96 6.79 7.54
CA GLY A 324 0.02 5.69 7.81
C GLY A 324 0.73 4.45 8.35
N SER A 325 1.80 4.01 7.69
CA SER A 325 2.57 2.85 8.14
C SER A 325 3.23 3.08 9.50
N ASN A 326 3.77 4.27 9.76
CA ASN A 326 4.33 4.61 11.06
C ASN A 326 3.25 4.60 12.16
N ALA A 327 2.08 5.18 11.91
CA ALA A 327 0.98 5.17 12.87
C ALA A 327 0.53 3.73 13.22
N ILE A 328 0.41 2.85 12.22
CA ILE A 328 0.06 1.43 12.43
C ILE A 328 1.17 0.70 13.20
N ALA A 329 2.43 0.81 12.76
CA ALA A 329 3.55 0.11 13.37
C ALA A 329 3.75 0.53 14.84
N GLN A 330 3.62 1.82 15.17
CA GLN A 330 3.67 2.30 16.55
C GLN A 330 2.48 1.83 17.39
N SER A 331 1.27 1.81 16.81
CA SER A 331 0.08 1.26 17.48
C SER A 331 0.24 -0.23 17.81
N PHE A 332 0.79 -1.01 16.88
CA PHE A 332 1.07 -2.43 17.07
C PHE A 332 2.12 -2.64 18.15
N ARG A 333 3.20 -1.85 18.13
CA ARG A 333 4.25 -1.87 19.15
C ARG A 333 3.71 -1.53 20.53
N ALA A 334 2.92 -0.47 20.64
CA ALA A 334 2.30 -0.03 21.90
C ALA A 334 1.33 -1.08 22.46
N SER A 335 0.66 -1.83 21.58
CA SER A 335 -0.28 -2.89 21.95
C SER A 335 0.39 -4.27 22.12
N GLY A 336 1.70 -4.37 21.94
CA GLY A 336 2.44 -5.63 22.08
C GLY A 336 2.12 -6.68 21.01
N VAL A 337 1.69 -6.27 19.81
CA VAL A 337 1.38 -7.21 18.72
C VAL A 337 2.66 -7.90 18.26
N ASN A 338 2.65 -9.23 18.19
CA ASN A 338 3.79 -10.03 17.76
C ASN A 338 3.81 -10.18 16.23
N VAL A 339 4.39 -9.19 15.54
CA VAL A 339 4.62 -9.26 14.08
C VAL A 339 5.92 -10.00 13.80
N VAL A 340 5.81 -11.12 13.06
CA VAL A 340 6.93 -12.04 12.79
C VAL A 340 7.59 -11.83 11.43
N SER A 341 6.90 -11.16 10.50
CA SER A 341 7.46 -10.75 9.21
C SER A 341 6.58 -9.72 8.51
N VAL A 342 7.21 -8.79 7.80
CA VAL A 342 6.57 -7.78 6.95
C VAL A 342 7.20 -7.79 5.56
N LEU A 343 6.36 -7.94 4.54
CA LEU A 343 6.72 -7.70 3.14
C LEU A 343 6.14 -6.34 2.74
N GLN A 344 7.01 -5.42 2.30
CA GLN A 344 6.60 -4.24 1.55
C GLN A 344 6.62 -4.54 0.06
N VAL A 345 5.58 -4.09 -0.63
CA VAL A 345 5.41 -4.11 -2.07
C VAL A 345 5.18 -2.67 -2.48
N ASP A 346 6.12 -2.10 -3.22
CA ASP A 346 6.10 -0.70 -3.64
C ASP A 346 6.81 -0.64 -5.00
N MET A 347 6.08 -0.22 -6.04
CA MET A 347 6.46 -0.24 -7.46
C MET A 347 6.90 -1.63 -7.95
N THR A 348 6.07 -2.22 -8.79
CA THR A 348 6.21 -3.63 -9.20
C THR A 348 6.15 -3.85 -10.70
N ASN A 349 5.88 -2.80 -11.48
CA ASN A 349 5.44 -3.00 -12.85
C ASN A 349 6.41 -2.47 -13.92
N TYR A 350 7.24 -1.48 -13.63
CA TYR A 350 8.17 -0.95 -14.60
C TYR A 350 9.46 -1.76 -14.68
N LYS A 351 9.65 -2.38 -15.85
CA LYS A 351 10.92 -2.96 -16.27
C LYS A 351 11.17 -2.66 -17.74
N SER A 352 12.35 -2.09 -18.03
CA SER A 352 12.80 -1.89 -19.40
C SER A 352 14.20 -2.43 -19.63
N GLY A 353 14.46 -2.92 -20.85
CA GLY A 353 15.76 -3.45 -21.23
C GLY A 353 16.23 -4.68 -20.44
N ALA A 354 17.53 -4.96 -20.57
CA ALA A 354 18.18 -6.13 -20.00
C ALA A 354 18.70 -5.87 -18.57
N VAL A 355 17.82 -5.49 -17.65
CA VAL A 355 18.08 -5.44 -16.21
C VAL A 355 17.49 -6.67 -15.51
N THR A 356 17.87 -6.90 -14.24
CA THR A 356 17.29 -7.96 -13.40
C THR A 356 15.78 -7.81 -13.26
N ASP A 357 15.06 -8.82 -12.80
CA ASP A 357 13.62 -8.70 -12.57
C ASP A 357 13.30 -8.00 -11.26
N MET A 358 14.06 -8.26 -10.19
CA MET A 358 13.80 -7.63 -8.89
C MET A 358 15.07 -7.15 -8.22
N LYS A 359 14.93 -6.15 -7.34
CA LYS A 359 15.98 -5.66 -6.45
C LYS A 359 15.56 -5.89 -5.01
N LEU A 360 16.34 -6.62 -4.24
CA LEU A 360 16.18 -6.65 -2.79
C LEU A 360 16.73 -5.35 -2.20
N ILE A 361 15.91 -4.63 -1.44
CA ILE A 361 16.36 -3.46 -0.70
C ILE A 361 17.13 -3.90 0.55
N THR A 362 18.36 -3.42 0.66
CA THR A 362 19.34 -3.94 1.62
C THR A 362 19.44 -3.14 2.91
N ASP A 363 19.05 -1.88 2.92
CA ASP A 363 18.98 -1.01 4.08
C ASP A 363 17.54 -0.97 4.67
N TYR A 364 17.43 -0.50 5.92
CA TYR A 364 16.17 -0.48 6.69
C TYR A 364 15.42 -1.81 6.70
N SER A 365 16.15 -2.92 6.52
CA SER A 365 15.61 -4.27 6.40
C SER A 365 16.39 -5.25 7.26
N ASN A 366 15.70 -6.17 7.93
CA ASN A 366 16.33 -7.07 8.90
C ASN A 366 17.12 -8.18 8.21
N THR A 367 18.34 -8.44 8.68
CA THR A 367 19.27 -9.40 8.05
C THR A 367 18.67 -10.80 7.87
N ALA A 368 18.00 -11.34 8.90
CA ALA A 368 17.39 -12.67 8.82
C ALA A 368 16.28 -12.73 7.75
N LEU A 369 15.42 -11.71 7.69
CA LEU A 369 14.33 -11.66 6.71
C LEU A 369 14.84 -11.40 5.28
N LYS A 370 15.89 -10.58 5.11
CA LYS A 370 16.58 -10.42 3.82
C LYS A 370 17.16 -11.74 3.31
N ASN A 371 17.84 -12.49 4.17
CA ASN A 371 18.38 -13.80 3.81
C ASN A 371 17.24 -14.77 3.45
N PHE A 372 16.12 -14.71 4.17
CA PHE A 372 14.93 -15.47 3.80
C PHE A 372 14.38 -15.07 2.45
N PHE A 373 14.28 -13.78 2.11
CA PHE A 373 13.81 -13.30 0.80
C PHE A 373 14.71 -13.81 -0.33
N ILE A 374 16.03 -13.82 -0.11
CA ILE A 374 17.01 -14.42 -1.02
C ILE A 374 16.71 -15.90 -1.24
N THR A 375 16.62 -16.68 -0.16
CA THR A 375 16.36 -18.12 -0.24
C THR A 375 15.00 -18.43 -0.86
N LEU A 376 13.98 -17.64 -0.53
CA LEU A 376 12.62 -17.74 -1.08
C LEU A 376 12.62 -17.50 -2.60
N PHE A 377 13.25 -16.41 -3.05
CA PHE A 377 13.39 -16.11 -4.48
C PHE A 377 14.15 -17.22 -5.21
N ASP A 378 15.30 -17.63 -4.67
CA ASP A 378 16.17 -18.63 -5.30
C ASP A 378 15.48 -20.01 -5.37
N THR A 379 14.57 -20.31 -4.43
CA THR A 379 13.83 -21.57 -4.40
C THR A 379 12.64 -21.57 -5.36
N TYR A 380 11.86 -20.50 -5.42
CA TYR A 380 10.58 -20.49 -6.14
C TYR A 380 10.62 -19.77 -7.48
N LEU A 381 11.38 -18.68 -7.59
CA LEU A 381 11.34 -17.78 -8.74
C LEU A 381 12.54 -17.97 -9.68
N ALA A 382 13.74 -18.22 -9.14
CA ALA A 382 14.91 -18.48 -9.99
C ALA A 382 14.75 -19.69 -10.92
N PRO A 383 14.11 -20.83 -10.51
CA PRO A 383 13.82 -21.93 -11.43
C PRO A 383 12.85 -21.57 -12.57
N MET A 384 12.09 -20.48 -12.43
CA MET A 384 11.21 -19.93 -13.47
C MET A 384 11.98 -19.00 -14.44
N GLY A 385 13.31 -18.86 -14.26
CA GLY A 385 14.16 -18.00 -15.07
C GLY A 385 14.21 -16.54 -14.61
N LEU A 386 13.65 -16.22 -13.43
CA LEU A 386 13.67 -14.86 -12.89
C LEU A 386 15.01 -14.54 -12.22
N THR A 387 15.39 -13.28 -12.28
CA THR A 387 16.67 -12.78 -11.78
C THR A 387 16.48 -11.70 -10.72
N ARG A 388 17.39 -11.66 -9.73
CA ARG A 388 17.40 -10.62 -8.70
C ARG A 388 18.78 -9.99 -8.56
N SER A 389 18.79 -8.75 -8.09
CA SER A 389 19.98 -8.04 -7.62
C SER A 389 19.69 -7.39 -6.27
N ASN A 390 20.65 -6.62 -5.74
CA ASN A 390 20.51 -5.87 -4.51
C ASN A 390 20.56 -4.37 -4.81
N SER A 391 19.84 -3.58 -4.02
CA SER A 391 19.92 -2.12 -4.03
C SER A 391 19.93 -1.60 -2.60
N ALA A 392 20.49 -0.41 -2.39
CA ALA A 392 20.32 0.35 -1.16
C ALA A 392 19.60 1.65 -1.51
N CYS A 393 18.64 2.03 -0.69
CA CYS A 393 17.90 3.27 -0.83
C CYS A 393 18.69 4.48 -0.27
N GLY A 394 19.58 4.25 0.69
CA GLY A 394 20.29 5.28 1.44
C GLY A 394 19.46 5.91 2.58
N TYR A 395 18.21 5.50 2.76
CA TYR A 395 17.22 6.04 3.69
C TYR A 395 16.02 5.07 3.80
N ALA A 396 15.12 5.32 4.74
CA ALA A 396 13.80 4.70 4.89
C ALA A 396 12.86 4.92 3.68
N CYS A 397 13.20 4.42 2.50
CA CYS A 397 12.56 4.77 1.22
C CYS A 397 11.11 4.36 1.02
N SER A 398 10.53 3.55 1.90
CA SER A 398 9.12 3.14 1.84
C SER A 398 8.69 2.58 3.21
N ASP A 399 7.45 2.12 3.32
CA ASP A 399 6.79 1.77 4.59
C ASP A 399 7.47 0.64 5.38
N HIS A 400 8.28 -0.23 4.75
CA HIS A 400 9.08 -1.23 5.47
C HIS A 400 9.95 -0.60 6.57
N ALA A 401 10.39 0.64 6.37
CA ALA A 401 11.19 1.34 7.36
C ALA A 401 10.40 1.72 8.61
N SER A 402 9.10 2.01 8.50
CA SER A 402 8.23 2.22 9.67
C SER A 402 8.20 0.98 10.57
N TRP A 403 8.12 -0.20 9.96
CA TRP A 403 8.13 -1.49 10.65
C TRP A 403 9.49 -1.79 11.30
N THR A 404 10.59 -1.63 10.55
CA THR A 404 11.95 -1.80 11.06
C THR A 404 12.23 -0.86 12.23
N ASN A 405 11.79 0.40 12.15
CA ASN A 405 11.95 1.38 13.21
C ASN A 405 11.10 1.07 14.46
N ALA A 406 9.91 0.49 14.28
CA ALA A 406 9.11 -0.04 15.39
C ALA A 406 9.69 -1.33 16.01
N GLY A 407 10.75 -1.91 15.42
CA GLY A 407 11.44 -3.10 15.91
C GLY A 407 10.92 -4.41 15.32
N TYR A 408 10.13 -4.36 14.25
CA TYR A 408 9.59 -5.52 13.56
C TYR A 408 10.45 -5.94 12.36
N PRO A 409 10.50 -7.25 12.04
CA PRO A 409 11.21 -7.74 10.87
C PRO A 409 10.51 -7.32 9.56
N ALA A 410 11.13 -6.44 8.77
CA ALA A 410 10.61 -5.99 7.48
C ALA A 410 11.65 -6.04 6.36
N ALA A 411 11.18 -6.25 5.12
CA ALA A 411 12.00 -6.24 3.92
C ALA A 411 11.13 -5.90 2.68
N MET A 412 11.79 -5.47 1.60
CA MET A 412 11.15 -5.03 0.36
C MET A 412 11.85 -5.64 -0.86
N MET A 413 11.04 -6.19 -1.77
CA MET A 413 11.46 -6.43 -3.15
C MET A 413 10.93 -5.29 -3.99
N PHE A 414 11.81 -4.64 -4.75
CA PHE A 414 11.53 -3.48 -5.56
C PHE A 414 11.75 -3.80 -7.04
N GLU A 415 11.07 -3.12 -7.94
CA GLU A 415 11.34 -3.24 -9.36
C GLU A 415 12.77 -2.83 -9.75
N ALA A 416 13.26 -3.41 -10.83
CA ALA A 416 14.63 -3.10 -11.28
C ALA A 416 14.71 -1.80 -12.09
N GLY A 417 13.60 -1.33 -12.64
CA GLY A 417 13.56 -0.17 -13.53
C GLY A 417 14.12 -0.46 -14.92
N GLY A 418 14.93 0.46 -15.44
CA GLY A 418 15.57 0.38 -16.75
C GLY A 418 17.10 0.48 -16.70
N PRO A 419 17.78 0.41 -17.86
CA PRO A 419 19.23 0.57 -17.94
C PRO A 419 19.73 1.93 -17.40
N ASN A 420 18.83 2.92 -17.36
CA ASN A 420 19.11 4.28 -16.91
C ASN A 420 18.70 4.54 -15.45
N GLY A 421 18.30 3.51 -14.69
CA GLY A 421 17.88 3.64 -13.29
C GLY A 421 16.40 3.33 -13.08
N SER A 422 15.81 3.96 -12.05
CA SER A 422 14.42 3.77 -11.65
C SER A 422 13.42 4.26 -12.70
N PHE A 423 12.13 3.97 -12.50
CA PHE A 423 11.05 4.48 -13.33
C PHE A 423 11.09 6.02 -13.42
N PRO A 424 11.23 6.61 -14.62
CA PRO A 424 11.46 8.06 -14.75
C PRO A 424 10.18 8.91 -14.62
N TYR A 425 9.01 8.29 -14.61
CA TYR A 425 7.72 9.01 -14.59
C TYR A 425 7.02 9.01 -13.23
N ILE A 426 7.63 8.40 -12.22
CA ILE A 426 7.17 8.40 -10.83
C ILE A 426 6.82 9.82 -10.35
N HIS A 427 5.74 9.96 -9.58
CA HIS A 427 5.20 11.25 -9.10
C HIS A 427 4.90 12.29 -10.20
N THR A 428 4.58 11.86 -11.43
CA THR A 428 4.17 12.76 -12.51
C THR A 428 2.80 12.37 -13.07
N THR A 429 2.25 13.19 -13.96
CA THR A 429 1.04 12.83 -14.72
C THR A 429 1.27 11.66 -15.68
N GLN A 430 2.53 11.28 -15.93
CA GLN A 430 2.90 10.24 -16.88
C GLN A 430 3.07 8.88 -16.21
N ASP A 431 3.02 8.77 -14.87
CA ASP A 431 2.95 7.48 -14.19
C ASP A 431 1.61 6.79 -14.53
N THR A 432 1.64 6.02 -15.61
CA THR A 432 0.49 5.39 -16.26
C THR A 432 0.90 4.04 -16.83
N LEU A 433 -0.06 3.11 -16.94
CA LEU A 433 0.15 1.83 -17.64
C LEU A 433 0.72 2.03 -19.06
N ALA A 434 0.30 3.08 -19.76
CA ALA A 434 0.75 3.39 -21.12
C ALA A 434 2.26 3.61 -21.19
N THR A 435 2.85 4.26 -20.19
CA THR A 435 4.31 4.47 -20.11
C THR A 435 5.09 3.21 -19.71
N MET A 436 4.38 2.19 -19.24
CA MET A 436 4.93 0.87 -18.90
C MET A 436 4.61 -0.19 -19.97
N GLY A 437 4.21 0.24 -21.17
CA GLY A 437 3.92 -0.67 -22.29
C GLY A 437 2.51 -1.26 -22.26
N GLU A 438 1.58 -0.65 -21.51
CA GLU A 438 0.18 -1.04 -21.41
C GLU A 438 -0.01 -2.49 -20.93
N SER A 439 0.76 -2.89 -19.93
CA SER A 439 0.82 -4.26 -19.43
C SER A 439 1.05 -4.28 -17.91
N ALA A 440 0.60 -5.35 -17.25
CA ALA A 440 0.90 -5.64 -15.86
C ALA A 440 1.84 -6.88 -15.71
N GLN A 441 2.52 -7.28 -16.79
CA GLN A 441 3.32 -8.51 -16.82
C GLN A 441 4.47 -8.52 -15.81
N HIS A 442 5.03 -7.36 -15.45
CA HIS A 442 6.11 -7.35 -14.48
C HIS A 442 5.58 -7.59 -13.06
N SER A 443 4.44 -7.00 -12.70
CA SER A 443 3.75 -7.25 -11.42
C SER A 443 3.30 -8.71 -11.23
N VAL A 444 3.14 -9.51 -12.29
CA VAL A 444 2.92 -10.97 -12.18
C VAL A 444 4.05 -11.63 -11.37
N LYS A 445 5.29 -11.21 -11.61
CA LYS A 445 6.49 -11.76 -10.92
C LYS A 445 6.47 -11.39 -9.44
N PHE A 446 6.09 -10.14 -9.11
CA PHE A 446 5.96 -9.69 -7.73
C PHE A 446 4.82 -10.39 -7.00
N THR A 447 3.71 -10.67 -7.68
CA THR A 447 2.62 -11.48 -7.15
C THR A 447 3.06 -12.92 -6.86
N GLN A 448 3.88 -13.52 -7.73
CA GLN A 448 4.49 -14.83 -7.48
C GLN A 448 5.39 -14.81 -6.23
N PHE A 449 6.21 -13.77 -6.08
CA PHE A 449 7.02 -13.59 -4.87
C PHE A 449 6.16 -13.42 -3.61
N ALA A 450 5.11 -12.59 -3.68
CA ALA A 450 4.19 -12.35 -2.57
C ALA A 450 3.42 -13.62 -2.16
N LEU A 451 3.04 -14.48 -3.12
CA LEU A 451 2.44 -15.79 -2.86
C LEU A 451 3.42 -16.75 -2.19
N ALA A 452 4.68 -16.80 -2.65
CA ALA A 452 5.72 -17.60 -2.00
C ALA A 452 5.95 -17.13 -0.57
N TYR A 453 6.04 -15.81 -0.36
CA TYR A 453 6.20 -15.20 0.96
C TYR A 453 5.01 -15.53 1.86
N LEU A 454 3.78 -15.35 1.38
CA LEU A 454 2.55 -15.64 2.11
C LEU A 454 2.49 -17.11 2.53
N GLY A 455 2.72 -18.01 1.57
CA GLY A 455 2.68 -19.46 1.80
C GLY A 455 3.71 -19.90 2.82
N GLU A 456 4.92 -19.35 2.78
CA GLU A 456 6.02 -19.78 3.65
C GLU A 456 6.10 -19.07 4.98
N THR A 457 5.58 -17.85 5.11
CA THR A 457 5.57 -17.17 6.41
C THR A 457 4.32 -17.50 7.20
N ALA A 458 3.15 -17.52 6.57
CA ALA A 458 1.89 -17.78 7.27
C ALA A 458 1.57 -19.27 7.45
N LYS A 459 2.14 -20.11 6.56
CA LYS A 459 1.96 -21.58 6.49
C LYS A 459 0.50 -22.02 6.33
N THR A 460 0.29 -23.08 5.56
CA THR A 460 -1.04 -23.68 5.43
C THR A 460 -1.35 -24.49 6.67
N ARG A 461 -2.61 -24.43 7.13
CA ARG A 461 -3.12 -25.37 8.13
C ARG A 461 -2.86 -26.80 7.63
N GLY A 462 -2.05 -27.57 8.38
CA GLY A 462 -1.88 -28.99 8.08
C GLY A 462 -3.22 -29.72 8.14
N ARG A 463 -3.45 -30.69 7.24
CA ARG A 463 -4.48 -31.70 7.51
C ARG A 463 -4.13 -32.32 8.87
N VAL A 464 -5.09 -32.38 9.79
CA VAL A 464 -4.95 -33.22 10.98
C VAL A 464 -4.86 -34.66 10.47
N THR A 465 -3.64 -35.15 10.22
CA THR A 465 -3.38 -36.56 9.97
C THR A 465 -3.40 -37.25 11.32
N GLY A 466 -4.60 -37.60 11.80
CA GLY A 466 -4.76 -38.19 13.14
C GLY A 466 -6.20 -38.55 13.46
N GLY A 467 -6.74 -39.57 12.79
CA GLY A 467 -8.00 -40.23 13.15
C GLY A 467 -8.62 -40.93 11.94
N PRO A 468 -8.88 -42.25 11.98
CA PRO A 468 -9.46 -42.96 10.84
C PRO A 468 -10.84 -42.37 10.51
N ALA A 469 -11.08 -42.11 9.24
CA ALA A 469 -12.40 -41.82 8.72
C ALA A 469 -13.32 -43.00 9.11
N GLN A 470 -14.20 -42.78 10.08
CA GLN A 470 -15.34 -43.65 10.29
C GLN A 470 -16.21 -43.51 9.04
N VAL A 471 -16.06 -44.48 8.16
CA VAL A 471 -16.99 -44.72 7.06
C VAL A 471 -18.31 -45.09 7.71
N HIS A 472 -19.24 -44.14 7.75
CA HIS A 472 -20.64 -44.46 7.98
C HIS A 472 -21.15 -45.14 6.71
N THR A 473 -21.04 -46.46 6.64
CA THR A 473 -21.89 -47.25 5.76
C THR A 473 -23.30 -47.16 6.30
N ALA A 474 -24.19 -46.56 5.52
CA ALA A 474 -25.63 -46.69 5.71
C ALA A 474 -26.01 -48.17 5.54
N GLN A 475 -26.67 -48.72 6.56
CA GLN A 475 -27.61 -49.83 6.44
C GLN A 475 -29.00 -49.31 6.76
#